data_AF-A0A378VY42-F1
#
_entry.id   AF-A0A378VY42-F1
#
_cell.length_a   1.000
_cell.length_b   1.000
_cell.length_c   1.000
_cell.angle_alpha   90.00
_cell.angle_beta   90.00
_cell.angle_gamma   90.00
#
_symmetry.space_group_name_H-M   'P 1'
#
loop_
_entity.id
_entity.type
_entity.pdbx_description
1 polymer ?
#
loop_
_entity_poly.entity_id
_entity_poly.type
_entity_poly.pdbx_seq_one_letter_code
_entity_poly.pdbx_strand_id
1 'polypeptide(L)' 'MQQMEWRETLMEARAGNNLESLKNLDNEIRAEQEKLFCGLKQSFARQDCDTAAQQVRQGRFLDKLRHEISSAL' A
#
# COMPACT_ATOMS: atom_id res chain seq x y z
N MET A 1 -1.24 -9.66 -8.58
CA MET A 1 -1.97 -10.51 -7.62
C MET A 1 -1.99 -9.89 -6.23
N GLN A 2 -0.86 -9.39 -5.72
CA GLN A 2 -0.74 -8.74 -4.40
C GLN A 2 -1.82 -7.69 -4.02
N GLN A 3 -2.24 -6.80 -4.93
CA GLN A 3 -3.32 -5.84 -4.62
C GLN A 3 -4.65 -6.52 -4.28
N MET A 4 -4.95 -7.66 -4.91
CA MET A 4 -6.16 -8.45 -4.61
C MET A 4 -6.02 -9.16 -3.26
N GLU A 5 -4.86 -9.76 -2.98
CA GLU A 5 -4.57 -10.42 -1.70
C GLU A 5 -4.73 -9.45 -0.53
N TRP A 6 -4.17 -8.24 -0.63
CA TRP A 6 -4.35 -7.22 0.41
C TRP A 6 -5.80 -6.80 0.60
N ARG A 7 -6.58 -6.74 -0.48
CA ARG A 7 -8.01 -6.43 -0.41
C ARG A 7 -8.78 -7.55 0.29
N GLU A 8 -8.45 -8.80 0.01
CA GLU A 8 -9.02 -9.96 0.67
C GLU A 8 -8.67 -9.98 2.16
N THR A 9 -7.39 -9.83 2.52
CA THR A 9 -6.95 -9.76 3.92
C THR A 9 -7.68 -8.66 4.70
N LEU A 10 -7.86 -7.47 4.10
CA LEU A 10 -8.62 -6.39 4.73
C LEU A 10 -10.09 -6.78 4.96
N MET A 11 -10.74 -7.40 3.97
CA MET A 11 -12.14 -7.82 4.08
C MET A 11 -12.33 -8.89 5.16
N GLU A 12 -11.47 -9.90 5.17
CA GLU A 12 -11.50 -10.99 6.16
C GLU A 12 -11.22 -10.47 7.57
N ALA A 13 -10.20 -9.63 7.74
CA ALA A 13 -9.84 -9.07 9.03
C ALA A 13 -10.95 -8.17 9.58
N ARG A 14 -11.62 -7.37 8.72
CA ARG A 14 -12.81 -6.59 9.10
C ARG A 14 -13.98 -7.47 9.53
N ALA A 15 -14.30 -8.50 8.74
CA ALA A 15 -15.40 -9.40 9.04
C ALA A 15 -15.19 -10.16 10.36
N GLY A 16 -13.94 -10.52 10.65
CA GLY A 16 -13.54 -11.23 11.88
C GLY A 16 -13.23 -10.35 13.08
N ASN A 17 -13.32 -9.01 12.98
CA ASN A 17 -12.80 -8.06 13.99
C ASN A 17 -11.34 -8.37 14.40
N ASN A 18 -10.53 -8.86 13.46
CA ASN A 18 -9.17 -9.29 13.70
C ASN A 18 -8.20 -8.09 13.65
N LEU A 19 -8.08 -7.40 14.79
CA LEU A 19 -7.20 -6.24 14.95
C LEU A 19 -5.73 -6.57 14.70
N GLU A 20 -5.28 -7.81 14.98
CA GLU A 20 -3.90 -8.21 14.73
C GLU A 20 -3.61 -8.28 13.23
N SER A 21 -4.49 -8.92 12.45
CA SER A 21 -4.38 -8.94 10.99
C SER A 21 -4.42 -7.54 10.39
N LEU A 22 -5.26 -6.64 10.90
CA LEU A 22 -5.30 -5.24 10.44
C LEU A 22 -3.98 -4.51 10.73
N LYS A 23 -3.39 -4.68 11.92
CA LYS A 23 -2.09 -4.08 12.26
C LYS A 23 -0.95 -4.63 11.42
N ASN A 24 -0.95 -5.95 11.18
CA ASN A 24 0.05 -6.58 10.32
C ASN A 24 -0.04 -6.07 8.89
N LEU A 25 -1.27 -5.94 8.36
CA LEU A 25 -1.50 -5.37 7.04
C LEU A 25 -1.10 -3.89 6.98
N ASP A 26 -1.39 -3.07 8.01
CA ASP A 26 -0.93 -1.66 8.05
C ASP A 26 0.60 -1.56 7.98
N ASN A 27 1.31 -2.38 8.75
CA ASN A 27 2.77 -2.43 8.75
C ASN A 27 3.32 -2.83 7.38
N GLU A 28 2.71 -3.81 6.72
CA GLU A 28 3.10 -4.23 5.37
C GLU A 28 2.91 -3.10 4.36
N ILE A 29 1.74 -2.45 4.36
CA ILE A 29 1.45 -1.34 3.45
C ILE A 29 2.39 -0.15 3.69
N ARG A 30 2.76 0.13 4.95
CA ARG A 30 3.78 1.15 5.28
C ARG A 30 5.15 0.80 4.69
N ALA A 31 5.59 -0.44 4.82
CA ALA A 31 6.86 -0.89 4.24
C ALA A 31 6.86 -0.79 2.70
N GLU A 32 5.75 -1.12 2.05
CA GLU A 32 5.62 -0.97 0.59
C GLU A 32 5.58 0.50 0.15
N GLN A 33 4.97 1.38 0.93
CA GLN A 33 5.04 2.82 0.67
C GLN A 33 6.47 3.34 0.77
N GLU A 34 7.25 2.93 1.77
CA GLU A 34 8.66 3.31 1.90
C GLU A 34 9.48 2.85 0.69
N LYS A 35 9.32 1.60 0.25
CA LYS A 35 9.95 1.07 -0.97
C LYS A 35 9.56 1.89 -2.20
N LEU A 36 8.28 2.20 -2.34
CA LEU A 36 7.76 3.03 -3.44
C LEU A 36 8.39 4.43 -3.43
N PHE A 37 8.49 5.07 -2.27
CA PHE A 37 9.12 6.40 -2.17
C PHE A 37 10.59 6.38 -2.54
N CYS A 38 11.33 5.34 -2.13
CA CYS A 38 12.71 5.14 -2.57
C CYS A 38 12.79 4.95 -4.09
N GLY A 39 11.88 4.16 -4.68
CA GLY A 39 11.78 3.98 -6.13
C GLY A 39 11.50 5.29 -6.87
N LEU A 40 10.53 6.07 -6.41
CA LEU A 40 10.18 7.38 -6.98
C LEU A 40 11.37 8.33 -6.99
N LYS A 41 12.10 8.43 -5.87
CA LYS A 41 13.31 9.26 -5.80
C LYS A 41 14.33 8.87 -6.86
N GLN A 42 14.53 7.57 -7.09
CA GLN A 42 15.47 7.09 -8.11
C GLN A 42 14.98 7.35 -9.53
N SER A 43 13.69 7.14 -9.82
CA SER A 43 13.10 7.42 -11.14
C SER A 43 13.20 8.91 -11.48
N PHE A 44 12.90 9.81 -10.53
CA PHE A 44 13.09 11.25 -10.75
C PHE A 44 14.56 11.64 -10.91
N ALA A 45 15.48 11.06 -10.14
CA ALA A 45 16.92 11.30 -10.30
C ALA A 45 17.44 10.90 -11.69
N ARG A 46 16.82 9.90 -12.32
CA ARG A 46 17.13 9.42 -13.67
C ARG A 46 16.31 10.10 -14.78
N GLN A 47 15.42 11.04 -14.43
CA GLN A 47 14.45 11.66 -15.34
C GLN A 47 13.53 10.63 -16.05
N ASP A 48 13.32 9.46 -15.44
CA ASP A 48 12.44 8.42 -15.93
C ASP A 48 10.99 8.69 -15.48
N CYS A 49 10.36 9.63 -16.19
CA CYS A 49 9.00 10.09 -15.89
C CYS A 49 7.94 9.01 -16.10
N ASP A 50 8.15 8.07 -17.04
CA ASP A 50 7.18 7.01 -17.32
C ASP A 50 7.11 6.01 -16.17
N THR A 51 8.27 5.58 -15.65
CA THR A 51 8.34 4.73 -14.45
C THR A 51 7.80 5.47 -13.23
N ALA A 52 8.15 6.75 -13.06
CA ALA A 52 7.64 7.56 -11.96
C ALA A 52 6.10 7.67 -11.99
N ALA A 53 5.50 7.85 -13.17
CA ALA A 53 4.05 7.92 -13.32
C ALA A 53 3.36 6.60 -12.93
N GLN A 54 3.96 5.45 -13.24
CA GLN A 54 3.45 4.14 -12.79
C GLN A 54 3.52 4.01 -11.27
N GLN A 55 4.65 4.40 -10.67
CA GLN A 55 4.84 4.37 -9.22
C GLN A 55 3.85 5.31 -8.49
N VAL A 56 3.59 6.51 -9.01
CA VAL A 56 2.57 7.42 -8.42
C VAL A 56 1.19 6.76 -8.42
N ARG A 57 0.80 6.07 -9.49
CA ARG A 57 -0.47 5.34 -9.55
C ARG A 57 -0.54 4.21 -8.51
N GLN A 58 0.56 3.47 -8.33
CA GLN A 58 0.67 2.48 -7.26
C GLN A 58 0.55 3.13 -5.87
N GLY A 59 1.19 4.28 -5.65
CA GLY A 59 1.10 5.04 -4.41
C GLY A 59 -0.33 5.45 -4.05
N ARG A 60 -1.14 5.83 -5.03
CA ARG A 60 -2.57 6.13 -4.81
C ARG A 60 -3.35 4.92 -4.29
N PHE A 61 -3.06 3.73 -4.80
CA PHE A 61 -3.68 2.51 -4.30
C PHE A 61 -3.27 2.23 -2.85
N LEU A 62 -1.96 2.29 -2.55
CA LEU A 62 -1.43 2.02 -1.21
C LEU A 62 -1.98 3.03 -0.19
N ASP A 63 -2.04 4.30 -0.55
CA ASP A 63 -2.61 5.35 0.30
C ASP A 63 -4.08 5.11 0.60
N LYS A 64 -4.89 4.79 -0.42
CA LYS A 64 -6.30 4.44 -0.23
C LYS A 64 -6.46 3.23 0.68
N LEU A 65 -5.67 2.18 0.45
CA LEU A 65 -5.75 0.97 1.26
C LEU A 65 -5.37 1.24 2.72
N ARG A 66 -4.32 2.04 2.98
CA ARG A 66 -3.93 2.43 4.34
C ARG A 66 -5.02 3.23 5.06
N HIS A 67 -5.69 4.15 4.36
CA HIS A 67 -6.84 4.85 4.92
C HIS A 67 -7.98 3.90 5.30
N GLU A 68 -8.26 2.90 4.45
CA GLU A 68 -9.26 1.88 4.76
C GLU A 68 -8.86 1.03 5.97
N ILE A 69 -7.60 0.61 6.09
CA ILE A 69 -7.10 -0.12 7.27
C ILE A 69 -7.25 0.73 8.53
N SER A 70 -6.79 1.98 8.50
CA SER A 70 -6.90 2.92 9.62
C SER A 70 -8.34 3.21 10.04
N SER A 71 -9.30 3.11 9.12
CA SER A 71 -10.73 3.30 9.42
C SER A 71 -11.36 2.06 10.06
N ALA A 72 -10.67 0.92 10.04
CA ALA A 72 -11.12 -0.35 10.59
C ALA A 72 -10.43 -0.76 11.89
N LEU A 73 -9.36 -0.05 12.26
CA LEU A 73 -8.68 -0.15 13.56
C LEU A 73 -9.42 0.69 14.62
#